data_AF-A0A7L4YSI1-F1
#
_entry.id   AF-A0A7L4YSI1-F1
#
_cell.length_a   1.000
_cell.length_b   1.000
_cell.length_c   1.000
_cell.angle_alpha   90.00
_cell.angle_beta   90.00
_cell.angle_gamma   90.00
#
_symmetry.space_group_name_H-M   'P 1'
#
loop_
_entity.id
_entity.type
_entity.pdbx_description
1 polymer ?
#
loop_
_entity_poly.entity_id
_entity_poly.type
_entity_poly.pdbx_seq_one_letter_code
_entity_poly.pdbx_strand_id
1 'polypeptide(L)'
;MNLGVPELIIIAIVLFALFGYKKLPDATRSIGRSLRIFKGEMQGMKDDDVKTRAEAQTVRAPLQNAPEPPVQNAPPAAAPQPQAAPQGRVADEPGEYRAS
;
A
#
# COMPACT_ATOMS: atom_id res chain seq x y z
N MET A 1 40.38 21.08 -20.40
CA MET A 1 40.64 19.69 -19.98
C MET A 1 39.28 19.02 -19.88
N ASN A 2 38.92 18.21 -20.86
CA ASN A 2 37.56 17.72 -21.01
C ASN A 2 37.38 16.46 -20.17
N LEU A 3 36.88 16.62 -18.93
CA LEU A 3 36.30 15.53 -18.16
C LEU A 3 35.04 15.05 -18.88
N GLY A 4 35.26 14.23 -19.90
CA GLY A 4 34.21 13.62 -20.69
C GLY A 4 33.90 12.22 -20.21
N VAL A 5 32.90 11.63 -20.85
CA VAL A 5 32.55 10.21 -20.72
C VAL A 5 33.77 9.26 -20.76
N PRO A 6 34.83 9.48 -21.59
CA PRO A 6 36.00 8.59 -21.61
C PRO A 6 36.73 8.50 -20.26
N GLU A 7 36.84 9.60 -19.54
CA GLU A 7 37.59 9.67 -18.27
C GLU A 7 36.82 8.97 -17.14
N LEU A 8 35.48 9.10 -17.14
CA LEU A 8 34.62 8.33 -16.23
C LEU A 8 34.67 6.82 -16.49
N ILE A 9 34.78 6.39 -17.75
CA ILE A 9 34.93 4.97 -18.10
C ILE A 9 36.24 4.42 -17.50
N ILE A 10 37.33 5.16 -17.61
CA ILE A 10 38.63 4.76 -17.04
C ILE A 10 38.53 4.61 -15.53
N ILE A 11 37.95 5.60 -14.83
CA ILE A 11 37.75 5.54 -13.37
C ILE A 11 36.87 4.35 -13.00
N ALA A 12 35.78 4.11 -13.74
CA ALA A 12 34.90 2.97 -13.51
C ALA A 12 35.67 1.65 -13.64
N ILE A 13 36.49 1.48 -14.69
CA ILE A 13 37.32 0.28 -14.88
C ILE A 13 38.27 0.07 -13.70
N VAL A 14 38.90 1.14 -13.19
CA VAL A 14 39.77 1.05 -12.01
C VAL A 14 38.99 0.59 -10.77
N LEU A 15 37.80 1.15 -10.52
CA LEU A 15 36.93 0.72 -9.42
C LEU A 15 36.49 -0.75 -9.60
N PHE A 16 36.15 -1.15 -10.83
CA PHE A 16 35.81 -2.53 -11.15
C PHE A 16 36.97 -3.50 -10.91
N ALA A 17 38.22 -3.08 -11.14
CA ALA A 17 39.40 -3.88 -10.86
C ALA A 17 39.67 -4.02 -9.35
N LEU A 18 39.52 -2.94 -8.58
CA LEU A 18 39.76 -2.93 -7.13
C LEU A 18 38.66 -3.64 -6.33
N PHE A 19 37.40 -3.36 -6.65
CA PHE A 19 36.25 -3.89 -5.92
C PHE A 19 35.67 -5.16 -6.56
N GLY A 20 35.95 -5.40 -7.84
CA GLY A 20 35.42 -6.54 -8.59
C GLY A 20 34.02 -6.28 -9.19
N TYR A 21 33.77 -6.88 -10.35
CA TYR A 21 32.52 -6.74 -11.11
C TYR A 21 31.25 -7.22 -10.40
N LYS A 22 31.38 -8.10 -9.39
CA LYS A 22 30.24 -8.54 -8.59
C LYS A 22 29.88 -7.57 -7.45
N LYS A 23 30.81 -6.71 -7.00
CA LYS A 23 30.58 -5.84 -5.84
C LYS A 23 29.85 -4.54 -6.17
N LEU A 24 30.09 -3.95 -7.35
CA LEU A 24 29.32 -2.79 -7.82
C LEU A 24 27.80 -3.04 -7.93
N PRO A 25 27.31 -4.10 -8.62
CA PRO A 25 25.88 -4.35 -8.76
C PRO A 25 25.21 -4.74 -7.43
N ASP A 26 25.94 -5.41 -6.55
CA ASP A 26 25.45 -5.79 -5.23
C ASP A 26 25.31 -4.55 -4.31
N ALA A 27 26.33 -3.70 -4.28
CA ALA A 27 26.29 -2.42 -3.56
C ALA A 27 25.19 -1.50 -4.08
N THR A 28 25.07 -1.32 -5.40
CA THR A 28 23.98 -0.50 -5.98
C THR A 28 22.60 -1.08 -5.74
N ARG A 29 22.42 -2.41 -5.69
CA ARG A 29 21.13 -3.01 -5.33
C ARG A 29 20.73 -2.72 -3.88
N SER A 30 21.68 -2.73 -2.95
CA SER A 30 21.40 -2.38 -1.54
C SER A 30 21.11 -0.88 -1.38
N ILE A 31 21.96 -0.02 -1.95
CA ILE A 31 21.81 1.44 -1.92
C ILE A 31 20.52 1.87 -2.63
N GLY A 32 20.18 1.26 -3.77
CA GLY A 32 18.96 1.57 -4.52
C GLY A 32 17.67 1.19 -3.78
N ARG A 33 17.69 0.11 -2.98
CA ARG A 33 16.56 -0.22 -2.10
C ARG A 33 16.36 0.83 -1.01
N SER A 34 17.44 1.27 -0.35
CA SER A 34 17.36 2.34 0.66
C SER A 34 16.92 3.68 0.07
N LEU A 35 17.41 4.05 -1.11
CA LEU A 35 16.99 5.25 -1.82
C LEU A 35 15.51 5.19 -2.24
N ARG A 36 14.99 4.03 -2.63
CA ARG A 36 13.57 3.87 -3.00
C ARG A 36 12.65 4.10 -1.81
N ILE A 37 12.99 3.53 -0.65
CA ILE A 37 12.22 3.70 0.58
C ILE A 37 12.25 5.17 0.99
N PHE A 38 13.45 5.76 1.08
CA PHE A 38 13.62 7.17 1.41
C PHE A 38 12.89 8.10 0.44
N LYS A 39 12.98 7.85 -0.89
CA LYS A 39 12.27 8.63 -1.90
C LYS A 39 10.75 8.46 -1.78
N GLY A 40 10.24 7.30 -1.38
CA GLY A 40 8.82 7.06 -1.13
C GLY A 40 8.30 7.86 0.05
N GLU A 41 9.00 7.80 1.18
CA GLU A 41 8.66 8.58 2.39
C GLU A 41 8.77 10.09 2.15
N MET A 42 9.82 10.53 1.45
CA MET A 42 10.02 11.93 1.10
C MET A 42 9.02 12.44 0.05
N GLN A 43 8.48 11.56 -0.80
CA GLN A 43 7.36 11.90 -1.69
C GLN A 43 6.05 12.01 -0.91
N GLY A 44 5.78 11.14 0.06
CA GLY A 44 4.58 11.25 0.93
C GLY A 44 4.47 12.62 1.58
N MET A 45 5.59 13.17 2.07
CA MET A 45 5.64 14.53 2.64
C MET A 45 5.39 15.65 1.63
N LYS A 46 5.69 15.43 0.35
CA LYS A 46 5.42 16.37 -0.75
C LYS A 46 4.01 16.22 -1.30
N ASP A 47 3.49 15.00 -1.33
CA ASP A 47 2.16 14.65 -1.79
C ASP A 47 1.09 15.01 -0.76
N ASP A 48 1.36 15.00 0.55
CA ASP A 48 0.38 15.42 1.57
C ASP A 48 -0.05 16.90 1.41
N ASP A 49 0.83 17.74 0.85
CA ASP A 49 0.53 19.13 0.50
C ASP A 49 -0.39 19.26 -0.73
N VAL A 50 -0.38 18.26 -1.63
CA VAL A 50 -1.17 18.24 -2.88
C VAL A 50 -2.45 17.41 -2.74
N LYS A 51 -2.41 16.32 -1.97
CA LYS A 51 -3.48 15.33 -1.79
C LYS A 51 -4.59 15.83 -0.84
N THR A 52 -4.24 16.68 0.13
CA THR A 52 -5.22 17.42 0.94
C THR A 52 -6.20 18.24 0.08
N ARG A 53 -5.76 18.70 -1.11
CA ARG A 53 -6.61 19.42 -2.07
C ARG A 53 -7.43 18.49 -2.99
N ALA A 54 -6.94 17.28 -3.27
CA ALA A 54 -7.60 16.31 -4.14
C ALA A 54 -8.72 15.52 -3.43
N GLU A 55 -8.56 15.22 -2.13
CA GLU A 55 -9.54 14.43 -1.35
C GLU A 55 -10.83 15.22 -1.03
N ALA A 56 -10.78 16.56 -1.04
CA ALA A 56 -11.96 17.41 -0.86
C ALA A 56 -12.95 17.39 -2.05
N GLN A 57 -12.55 16.85 -3.22
CA GLN A 57 -13.39 16.84 -4.43
C GLN A 57 -14.00 15.47 -4.76
N THR A 58 -13.59 14.38 -4.09
CA THR A 58 -14.07 13.02 -4.39
C THR A 58 -15.25 12.56 -3.51
N VAL A 59 -15.69 13.37 -2.53
CA VAL A 59 -16.79 13.00 -1.61
C VAL A 59 -18.21 13.28 -2.18
N ARG A 60 -18.34 13.78 -3.42
CA ARG A 60 -19.66 13.99 -4.09
C ARG A 60 -19.86 13.06 -5.30
N ALA A 61 -20.15 11.78 -5.03
CA ALA A 61 -20.94 10.76 -5.80
C ALA A 61 -20.73 10.60 -7.34
N PRO A 62 -20.75 9.38 -7.94
CA PRO A 62 -21.80 8.38 -7.72
C PRO A 62 -21.36 6.91 -7.62
N LEU A 63 -22.31 6.10 -7.17
CA LEU A 63 -22.33 4.64 -7.17
C LEU A 63 -21.82 4.08 -8.52
N GLN A 64 -20.62 3.51 -8.55
CA GLN A 64 -20.16 2.72 -9.68
C GLN A 64 -19.17 1.66 -9.18
N ASN A 65 -19.46 0.41 -9.54
CA ASN A 65 -18.78 -0.84 -9.14
C ASN A 65 -19.27 -1.44 -7.81
N ALA A 66 -20.59 -1.72 -7.72
CA ALA A 66 -20.99 -2.92 -7.02
C ALA A 66 -20.45 -4.11 -7.83
N PRO A 67 -19.69 -5.05 -7.23
CA PRO A 67 -19.32 -6.28 -7.93
C PRO A 67 -20.61 -7.02 -8.29
N GLU A 68 -20.92 -7.10 -9.57
CA GLU A 68 -21.93 -8.04 -10.06
C GLU A 68 -21.42 -9.45 -9.70
N PRO A 69 -22.17 -10.24 -8.90
CA PRO A 69 -21.79 -11.63 -8.66
C PRO A 69 -21.79 -12.36 -10.01
N PRO A 70 -20.77 -13.20 -10.30
CA PRO A 70 -20.70 -13.91 -11.56
C PRO A 70 -21.92 -14.81 -11.68
N VAL A 71 -22.73 -14.59 -12.71
CA VAL A 71 -23.80 -15.49 -13.13
C VAL A 71 -23.17 -16.79 -13.66
N GLN A 72 -22.78 -17.66 -12.73
CA GLN A 72 -22.46 -19.04 -13.02
C GLN A 72 -23.79 -19.77 -13.28
N ASN A 73 -23.95 -20.28 -14.51
CA ASN A 73 -25.07 -21.12 -14.92
C ASN A 73 -25.36 -22.22 -13.89
N ALA A 74 -26.33 -21.97 -13.00
CA ALA A 74 -26.93 -22.96 -12.12
C ALA A 74 -28.46 -22.86 -12.29
N PRO A 75 -29.19 -23.99 -12.38
CA PRO A 75 -30.63 -24.00 -12.60
C PRO A 75 -31.40 -23.23 -11.52
N PRO A 76 -32.55 -22.62 -11.84
CA PRO A 76 -33.34 -21.85 -10.88
C PRO A 76 -34.00 -22.79 -9.86
N ALA A 77 -33.44 -22.88 -8.66
CA ALA A 77 -34.04 -23.60 -7.53
C ALA A 77 -34.46 -22.61 -6.43
N ALA A 78 -35.73 -22.19 -6.55
CA ALA A 78 -36.69 -21.96 -5.47
C ALA A 78 -36.33 -21.09 -4.24
N ALA A 79 -36.97 -19.90 -4.25
CA ALA A 79 -37.70 -19.25 -3.15
C ALA A 79 -36.95 -18.46 -2.05
N PRO A 80 -37.46 -17.26 -1.68
CA PRO A 80 -36.98 -16.51 -0.51
C PRO A 80 -37.38 -17.25 0.77
N GLN A 81 -36.42 -17.59 1.63
CA GLN A 81 -36.73 -18.06 2.98
C GLN A 81 -36.94 -16.87 3.92
N PRO A 82 -38.13 -16.68 4.51
CA PRO A 82 -38.37 -15.70 5.56
C PRO A 82 -37.89 -16.29 6.89
N GLN A 83 -36.80 -15.76 7.45
CA GLN A 83 -36.43 -16.03 8.85
C GLN A 83 -36.94 -14.89 9.74
N ALA A 84 -38.22 -14.99 10.12
CA ALA A 84 -38.68 -14.57 11.45
C ALA A 84 -38.13 -15.61 12.46
N ALA A 85 -37.79 -15.34 13.72
CA ALA A 85 -38.34 -14.39 14.68
C ALA A 85 -37.40 -14.30 15.91
N PRO A 86 -37.71 -13.46 16.93
CA PRO A 86 -36.83 -13.06 18.03
C PRO A 86 -36.82 -14.05 19.21
N GLN A 87 -35.78 -13.99 20.06
CA GLN A 87 -35.85 -14.02 21.53
C GLN A 87 -34.56 -14.56 22.20
N GLY A 88 -34.16 -13.89 23.27
CA GLY A 88 -33.22 -14.36 24.28
C GLY A 88 -32.52 -13.17 24.95
N ARG A 89 -33.16 -12.50 25.94
CA ARG A 89 -32.96 -12.77 27.38
C ARG A 89 -31.48 -12.58 27.77
N VAL A 90 -31.06 -11.75 28.71
CA VAL A 90 -31.68 -11.01 29.82
C VAL A 90 -30.59 -10.06 30.35
N ALA A 91 -31.02 -8.96 30.95
CA ALA A 91 -30.31 -8.10 31.90
C ALA A 91 -28.96 -8.62 32.44
N ASP A 92 -27.87 -7.90 32.14
CA ASP A 92 -26.74 -7.79 33.06
C ASP A 92 -26.93 -6.46 33.80
N GLU A 93 -27.40 -6.58 35.04
CA GLU A 93 -27.76 -5.50 35.94
C GLU A 93 -26.48 -4.94 36.62
N PRO A 94 -26.31 -3.61 36.75
CA PRO A 94 -25.11 -3.02 37.33
C PRO A 94 -25.20 -2.96 38.87
N GLY A 95 -24.45 -3.83 39.54
CA GLY A 95 -24.09 -3.77 40.96
C GLY A 95 -22.78 -4.55 41.11
N GLU A 96 -21.79 -4.20 41.90
CA GLU A 96 -21.82 -3.61 43.23
C GLU A 96 -20.35 -3.32 43.62
N TYR A 97 -20.16 -2.27 44.43
CA TYR A 97 -19.26 -2.25 45.60
C TYR A 97 -17.83 -2.82 45.47
N ARG A 98 -16.81 -1.94 45.58
CA ARG A 98 -16.23 -1.55 46.89
C ARG A 98 -14.86 -0.89 46.70
N ALA A 99 -14.74 0.36 47.13
CA ALA A 99 -13.47 1.04 47.33
C ALA A 99 -12.63 0.31 48.40
N SER A 100 -11.33 0.18 48.17
CA SER A 100 -10.30 -0.10 49.17
C SER A 100 -9.01 0.57 48.74
#